data_AF-A0A4R9QF30-F1
#
_entry.id   AF-A0A4R9QF30-F1
#
_cell.length_a   1.000
_cell.length_b   1.000
_cell.length_c   1.000
_cell.angle_alpha   90.00
_cell.angle_beta   90.00
_cell.angle_gamma   90.00
#
_symmetry.space_group_name_H-M   'P 1'
#
loop_
_entity.id
_entity.type
_entity.pdbx_description
1 polymer ?
#
loop_
_entity_poly.entity_id
_entity_poly.type
_entity_poly.pdbx_seq_one_letter_code
_entity_poly.pdbx_strand_id
1 'polypeptide(L)' 'MNWPHLRPGDITGVLFVVVLVGIVVLLLLLFRGLKRNENFGFGPEWQCTRMEQGDPICVRLVDKDAPDKGARR' A
#
# COMPACT_ATOMS: atom_id res chain seq x y z
N MET A 1 42.57 -16.67 -3.21
CA MET A 1 41.52 -15.86 -2.58
C MET A 1 42.16 -14.69 -1.84
N ASN A 2 41.94 -13.46 -2.29
CA ASN A 2 42.20 -12.26 -1.48
C ASN A 2 40.94 -11.99 -0.65
N TRP A 3 40.94 -12.39 0.61
CA TRP A 3 39.85 -12.01 1.52
C TRP A 3 40.09 -10.56 1.95
N PRO A 4 39.24 -9.59 1.57
CA PRO A 4 39.42 -8.22 2.01
C PRO A 4 39.29 -8.20 3.55
N HIS A 5 40.24 -7.52 4.19
CA HIS A 5 40.19 -7.28 5.64
C HIS A 5 38.97 -6.40 5.95
N LEU A 6 37.85 -7.04 6.29
CA LEU A 6 36.67 -6.39 6.83
C LEU A 6 37.04 -5.80 8.18
N ARG A 7 37.13 -4.48 8.25
CA ARG A 7 37.33 -3.80 9.53
C ARG A 7 36.03 -3.89 10.34
N PRO A 8 36.08 -3.82 11.68
CA PRO A 8 34.87 -3.81 12.52
C PRO A 8 33.85 -2.73 12.12
N GLY A 9 34.32 -1.61 11.58
CA GLY A 9 33.47 -0.56 11.03
C GLY A 9 32.69 -0.99 9.78
N ASP A 10 33.30 -1.77 8.89
CA ASP A 10 32.66 -2.27 7.67
C ASP A 10 31.55 -3.26 8.02
N ILE A 11 31.79 -4.13 9.02
CA ILE A 11 30.79 -5.08 9.52
C ILE A 11 29.59 -4.33 10.09
N THR A 12 29.83 -3.31 10.92
CA THR A 12 28.78 -2.48 11.50
C THR A 12 27.97 -1.76 10.42
N GLY A 13 28.66 -1.21 9.40
CA GLY A 13 28.02 -0.54 8.27
C GLY A 13 27.15 -1.49 7.44
N VAL A 14 27.67 -2.68 7.10
CA VAL A 14 26.91 -3.70 6.37
C VAL A 14 25.69 -4.14 7.17
N LEU A 15 25.85 -4.37 8.47
CA LEU A 15 24.75 -4.79 9.34
C LEU A 15 23.65 -3.72 9.42
N PHE A 16 24.03 -2.44 9.50
CA PHE A 16 23.10 -1.32 9.46
C PHE A 16 22.33 -1.25 8.13
N VAL A 17 23.01 -1.41 6.99
CA VAL A 17 22.36 -1.42 5.66
C VAL A 17 21.38 -2.59 5.55
N VAL A 18 21.77 -3.78 5.99
CA VAL A 18 20.88 -4.97 5.98
C VAL A 18 19.62 -4.72 6.81
N VAL A 19 19.76 -4.13 8.00
CA VAL A 19 18.60 -3.79 8.85
C VAL A 19 17.70 -2.77 8.16
N LEU A 20 18.25 -1.70 7.59
CA LEU A 20 17.47 -0.69 6.86
C LEU A 20 16.70 -1.29 5.68
N VAL A 21 17.36 -2.11 4.87
CA VAL A 21 16.71 -2.79 3.73
C VAL A 21 15.61 -3.72 4.23
N GLY A 22 15.85 -4.47 5.31
CA GLY A 22 14.86 -5.34 5.94
C GLY A 22 13.60 -4.57 6.39
N ILE A 23 13.79 -3.38 7.00
CA ILE A 23 12.68 -2.51 7.40
C ILE A 23 11.89 -2.05 6.17
N VAL A 24 12.56 -1.59 5.11
CA VAL A 24 11.87 -1.15 3.88
C VAL A 24 11.06 -2.28 3.25
N VAL A 25 11.63 -3.48 3.16
CA VAL A 25 10.92 -4.66 2.63
C VAL A 25 9.71 -5.00 3.51
N LEU A 26 9.87 -4.99 4.83
CA LEU A 26 8.77 -5.25 5.76
C LEU A 26 7.64 -4.23 5.59
N LEU A 27 7.97 -2.94 5.48
CA LEU A 27 7.00 -1.89 5.21
C LEU A 27 6.29 -2.14 3.87
N LEU A 28 7.03 -2.43 2.80
CA LEU A 28 6.41 -2.73 1.50
C LEU A 28 5.47 -3.93 1.55
N LEU A 29 5.79 -4.96 2.33
CA LEU A 29 4.91 -6.12 2.52
C LEU A 29 3.65 -5.78 3.32
N LEU A 30 3.79 -5.03 4.43
CA LEU A 30 2.67 -4.62 5.27
C LEU A 30 1.75 -3.62 4.54
N PHE A 31 2.33 -2.70 3.77
CA PHE A 31 1.63 -1.63 3.08
C PHE A 31 1.27 -1.97 1.62
N ARG A 32 1.57 -3.18 1.13
CA ARG A 32 1.17 -3.65 -0.22
C ARG A 32 -0.34 -3.58 -0.45
N GLY A 33 -1.10 -3.64 0.64
CA GLY A 33 -2.56 -3.57 0.67
C GLY A 33 -3.14 -2.20 1.01
N LEU A 34 -2.32 -1.16 1.25
CA LEU A 34 -2.79 0.23 1.25
C LEU A 34 -3.07 0.62 -0.21
N LYS A 35 -4.05 -0.03 -0.83
CA LYS A 35 -4.83 0.57 -1.90
C LYS A 35 -5.42 1.82 -1.26
N ARG A 36 -4.73 2.95 -1.49
CA ARG A 36 -5.30 4.27 -1.36
C ARG A 36 -6.59 4.16 -2.16
N ASN A 37 -7.75 4.15 -1.50
CA ASN A 37 -9.01 4.24 -2.21
C ASN A 37 -8.90 5.56 -2.97
N GLU A 38 -8.56 5.46 -4.26
CA GLU A 38 -8.39 6.61 -5.11
C GLU A 38 -9.79 7.01 -5.51
N ASN A 39 -10.42 7.78 -4.64
CA ASN A 39 -11.73 8.35 -4.92
C ASN A 39 -11.47 9.42 -5.98
N PHE A 40 -11.68 9.09 -7.27
CA PHE A 40 -11.42 9.96 -8.43
C PHE A 40 -12.38 11.18 -8.47
N GLY A 41 -12.49 11.93 -7.37
CA GLY A 41 -13.49 12.99 -7.17
C GLY A 41 -14.85 12.48 -6.67
N PHE A 42 -15.02 11.16 -6.52
CA PHE A 42 -16.21 10.56 -5.92
C PHE A 42 -16.13 10.61 -4.38
N GLY A 43 -17.28 10.60 -3.70
CA GLY A 43 -17.34 10.68 -2.23
C GLY A 43 -16.61 9.52 -1.52
N PRO A 44 -16.30 9.66 -0.22
CA PRO A 44 -15.54 8.66 0.55
C PRO A 44 -16.22 7.27 0.64
N GLU A 45 -17.50 7.18 0.30
CA GLU A 45 -18.28 5.95 0.19
C GLU A 45 -17.97 5.11 -1.05
N TRP A 46 -17.26 5.68 -2.04
CA TRP A 46 -16.90 5.00 -3.27
C TRP A 46 -15.56 4.30 -3.16
N GLN A 47 -15.54 3.02 -3.51
CA GLN A 47 -14.32 2.24 -3.67
C GLN A 47 -14.02 2.13 -5.16
N CYS A 48 -13.03 2.87 -5.62
CA CYS A 48 -12.59 2.83 -7.01
C CYS A 48 -11.36 1.94 -7.16
N THR A 49 -11.36 1.08 -8.17
CA THR A 49 -10.21 0.27 -8.54
C THR A 49 -9.79 0.57 -9.97
N ARG A 50 -8.49 0.84 -10.15
CA ARG A 50 -7.89 1.03 -11.46
C ARG A 50 -7.83 -0.32 -12.18
N MET A 51 -8.36 -0.36 -13.40
CA MET A 51 -8.28 -1.51 -14.28
C MET A 51 -7.04 -1.40 -15.17
N GLU A 52 -6.46 -2.54 -15.56
CA GLU A 52 -5.35 -2.61 -16.53
C GLU A 52 -5.77 -2.06 -17.91
N GLN A 53 -7.07 -2.14 -18.24
CA GLN A 53 -7.62 -1.67 -19.50
C GLN A 53 -9.01 -1.07 -19.29
N GLY A 54 -9.24 0.12 -19.85
CA GLY A 54 -10.52 0.85 -19.76
C GLY A 54 -10.61 1.80 -18.56
N ASP A 55 -11.81 2.34 -18.35
CA ASP A 55 -12.09 3.29 -17.28
C ASP A 55 -12.08 2.62 -15.89
N PRO A 56 -11.67 3.33 -14.83
CA PRO A 56 -11.65 2.78 -13.47
C PRO A 56 -13.07 2.42 -13.03
N ILE A 57 -13.22 1.27 -12.37
CA ILE A 57 -14.51 0.84 -11.82
C ILE A 57 -14.65 1.40 -10.41
N CYS A 58 -15.72 2.17 -10.17
CA CYS A 58 -16.10 2.68 -8.87
C CYS A 58 -17.39 2.01 -8.40
N VAL A 59 -17.36 1.40 -7.22
CA VAL A 59 -18.54 0.79 -6.59
C VAL A 59 -18.81 1.44 -5.25
N ARG A 60 -20.10 1.70 -4.98
CA ARG A 60 -20.58 2.10 -3.66
C ARG A 60 -21.20 0.88 -3.00
N LEU A 61 -20.59 0.36 -1.93
CA LEU A 61 -21.20 -0.71 -1.17
C LEU A 61 -22.35 -0.11 -0.37
N VAL A 62 -23.57 -0.51 -0.72
CA VAL A 62 -24.77 -0.17 0.05
C VAL A 62 -25.08 -1.37 0.93
N ASP A 63 -25.15 -1.14 2.23
CA ASP A 63 -25.58 -2.15 3.17
C ASP A 63 -27.08 -2.39 2.94
N LYS A 64 -27.45 -3.63 2.60
CA LYS A 64 -28.82 -4.02 2.23
C LYS A 64 -29.79 -3.85 3.40
N ASP A 65 -29.26 -3.88 4.62
CA ASP A 65 -30.04 -3.78 5.86
C ASP A 65 -29.99 -2.36 6.46
N ALA A 66 -29.27 -1.41 5.83
CA ALA A 66 -29.28 -0.03 6.27
C ALA A 66 -30.58 0.68 5.83
N PRO A 67 -31.17 1.54 6.69
CA PRO A 67 -32.35 2.30 6.30
C PRO A 67 -32.00 3.22 5.12
N ASP A 68 -32.70 3.03 4.00
CA ASP A 68 -32.58 3.86 2.81
C ASP A 68 -32.90 5.32 3.15
N LYS A 69 -31.88 6.17 3.19
CA LYS A 69 -32.02 7.62 3.34
C LYS A 69 -31.94 8.36 2.00
N GLY A 70 -31.96 7.64 0.87
CA GLY A 70 -31.73 8.17 -0.47
C GLY A 70 -32.99 8.51 -1.28
N ALA A 71 -34.17 7.96 -0.96
CA ALA A 71 -35.38 8.15 -1.76
C ALA A 71 -36.17 9.45 -1.46
N ARG A 72 -35.50 10.59 -1.27
CA ARG A 72 -36.16 11.91 -1.27
C ARG A 72 -35.36 12.92 -2.09
N ARG A 73 -35.53 12.85 -3.41
CA ARG A 73 -35.46 14.01 -4.29
C ARG A 73 -36.36 13.83 -5.50
#